data_AF-A0A6N6KPL7-F1
#
_entry.id   AF-A0A6N6KPL7-F1
#
_cell.length_a   1.000
_cell.length_b   1.000
_cell.length_c   1.000
_cell.angle_alpha   90.00
_cell.angle_beta   90.00
_cell.angle_gamma   90.00
#
_symmetry.space_group_name_H-M   'P 1'
#
loop_
_entity.id
_entity.type
_entity.pdbx_description
1 polymer ?
#
loop_
_entity_poly.entity_id
_entity_poly.type
_entity_poly.pdbx_seq_one_letter_code
_entity_poly.pdbx_strand_id
1 'polypeptide(L)'
;MTDNQSSNTLENLILFEMKGKSHAIEIYDRILWIIRTGYFTLFFGGWALILQGFFDKDTSFENIKSILIGFCILSIFISIGGYLTDINYLKGKFRVINDLDKLIKWTLINKATVSENEQLKEEDLKLLKNLLTNSGDSGTREYLTPGYKTAKKSILLLYAGSIISILLVVLLLRQIY
;
A
#
# COMPACT_ATOMS: atom_id res chain seq x y z
N MET A 1 -0.58 -46.86 9.67
CA MET A 1 -1.47 -46.31 8.61
C MET A 1 -2.04 -44.93 8.95
N THR A 2 -1.48 -44.20 9.93
CA THR A 2 -1.96 -42.89 10.39
C THR A 2 -1.15 -41.70 9.85
N ASP A 3 0.08 -41.91 9.35
CA ASP A 3 0.96 -40.81 8.89
C ASP A 3 0.53 -40.15 7.56
N ASN A 4 -0.22 -40.85 6.71
CA ASN A 4 -0.60 -40.30 5.40
C ASN A 4 -1.79 -39.31 5.48
N GLN A 5 -2.62 -39.38 6.53
CA GLN A 5 -3.74 -38.45 6.71
C GLN A 5 -3.32 -37.12 7.36
N SER A 6 -2.36 -37.15 8.29
CA SER A 6 -1.83 -35.95 8.97
C SER A 6 -1.00 -35.09 8.02
N SER A 7 -0.15 -35.70 7.20
CA SER A 7 0.60 -35.04 6.12
C SER A 7 -0.34 -34.29 5.16
N ASN A 8 -1.41 -34.95 4.73
CA ASN A 8 -2.39 -34.36 3.82
C ASN A 8 -3.18 -33.21 4.49
N THR A 9 -3.46 -33.32 5.80
CA THR A 9 -4.16 -32.26 6.54
C THR A 9 -3.29 -31.01 6.74
N LEU A 10 -2.00 -31.19 7.07
CA LEU A 10 -1.07 -30.07 7.25
C LEU A 10 -0.75 -29.37 5.92
N GLU A 11 -0.53 -30.13 4.85
CA GLU A 11 -0.32 -29.57 3.50
C GLU A 11 -1.54 -28.76 3.05
N ASN A 12 -2.75 -29.28 3.27
CA ASN A 12 -3.98 -28.55 2.97
C ASN A 12 -4.13 -27.27 3.80
N LEU A 13 -3.73 -27.28 5.08
CA LEU A 13 -3.75 -26.08 5.93
C LEU A 13 -2.77 -25.01 5.44
N ILE A 14 -1.55 -25.41 5.07
CA ILE A 14 -0.52 -24.49 4.53
C ILE A 14 -0.99 -23.91 3.20
N LEU A 15 -1.52 -24.73 2.29
CA LEU A 15 -2.06 -24.27 1.02
C LEU A 15 -3.26 -23.33 1.19
N PHE A 16 -4.12 -23.60 2.17
CA PHE A 16 -5.23 -22.72 2.52
C PHE A 16 -4.72 -21.36 3.00
N GLU A 17 -3.75 -21.34 3.91
CA GLU A 17 -3.18 -20.09 4.42
C GLU A 17 -2.44 -19.31 3.32
N MET A 18 -1.67 -19.98 2.45
CA MET A 18 -1.02 -19.35 1.31
C MET A 18 -2.04 -18.64 0.40
N LYS A 19 -3.16 -19.30 0.10
CA LYS A 19 -4.27 -18.71 -0.67
C LYS A 19 -4.87 -17.51 0.07
N GLY A 20 -5.08 -17.63 1.39
CA GLY A 20 -5.56 -16.54 2.23
C GLY A 20 -4.66 -15.31 2.20
N LYS A 21 -3.34 -15.49 2.36
CA LYS A 21 -2.36 -14.40 2.29
C LYS A 21 -2.26 -13.80 0.90
N SER A 22 -2.32 -14.62 -0.16
CA SER A 22 -2.38 -14.13 -1.55
C SER A 22 -3.60 -13.24 -1.76
N HIS A 23 -4.78 -13.68 -1.31
CA HIS A 23 -6.01 -12.90 -1.40
C HIS A 23 -5.94 -11.60 -0.59
N ALA A 24 -5.34 -11.64 0.60
CA ALA A 24 -5.12 -10.43 1.40
C ALA A 24 -4.26 -9.40 0.67
N ILE A 25 -3.22 -9.83 -0.06
CA ILE A 25 -2.39 -8.93 -0.89
C ILE A 25 -3.22 -8.25 -1.98
N GLU A 26 -4.10 -8.99 -2.65
CA GLU A 26 -5.02 -8.43 -3.66
C GLU A 26 -5.99 -7.41 -3.08
N ILE A 27 -6.51 -7.67 -1.87
CA ILE A 27 -7.37 -6.72 -1.15
C ILE A 27 -6.59 -5.43 -0.83
N TYR A 28 -5.36 -5.54 -0.34
CA TYR A 28 -4.52 -4.36 -0.10
C TYR A 28 -4.29 -3.57 -1.39
N ASP A 29 -4.02 -4.24 -2.52
CA ASP A 29 -3.86 -3.57 -3.81
C ASP A 29 -5.11 -2.83 -4.25
N ARG A 30 -6.28 -3.43 -4.06
CA ARG A 30 -7.57 -2.79 -4.32
C ARG A 30 -7.77 -1.55 -3.45
N ILE A 31 -7.47 -1.63 -2.15
CA ILE A 31 -7.59 -0.50 -1.23
C ILE A 31 -6.65 0.63 -1.64
N LEU A 32 -5.38 0.31 -1.92
CA LEU A 32 -4.39 1.28 -2.38
C LEU A 32 -4.82 1.97 -3.67
N TRP A 33 -5.39 1.20 -4.61
CA TRP A 33 -5.94 1.74 -5.85
C TRP A 33 -7.07 2.73 -5.57
N ILE A 34 -8.05 2.36 -4.75
CA ILE A 34 -9.20 3.22 -4.40
C ILE A 34 -8.74 4.54 -3.77
N ILE A 35 -7.79 4.48 -2.83
CA ILE A 35 -7.22 5.67 -2.18
C ILE A 35 -6.61 6.60 -3.22
N ARG A 36 -5.78 6.07 -4.13
CA ARG A 36 -5.09 6.86 -5.14
C ARG A 36 -6.05 7.44 -6.18
N THR A 37 -7.04 6.67 -6.63
CA THR A 37 -8.05 7.19 -7.54
C THR A 37 -8.90 8.27 -6.89
N GLY A 38 -9.32 8.09 -5.63
CA GLY A 38 -10.08 9.10 -4.89
C GLY A 38 -9.27 10.39 -4.72
N TYR A 39 -7.99 10.26 -4.40
CA TYR A 39 -7.04 11.36 -4.35
C TYR A 39 -6.96 12.12 -5.68
N PHE A 40 -6.74 11.42 -6.80
CA PHE A 40 -6.66 12.04 -8.12
C PHE A 40 -7.96 12.73 -8.52
N THR A 41 -9.12 12.15 -8.22
CA THR A 41 -10.41 12.75 -8.49
C THR A 41 -10.56 14.10 -7.79
N LEU A 42 -10.18 14.19 -6.51
CA LEU A 42 -10.24 15.45 -5.77
C LEU A 42 -9.24 16.47 -6.32
N PHE A 43 -8.02 16.03 -6.62
CA PHE A 43 -6.97 16.88 -7.16
C PHE A 43 -7.35 17.48 -8.52
N PHE A 44 -7.76 16.64 -9.48
CA PHE A 44 -8.17 17.11 -10.81
C PHE A 44 -9.50 17.86 -10.78
N GLY A 45 -10.43 17.48 -9.90
CA GLY A 45 -11.67 18.22 -9.69
C GLY A 45 -11.42 19.66 -9.27
N GLY A 46 -10.49 19.88 -8.32
CA GLY A 46 -10.13 21.24 -7.92
C GLY A 46 -9.42 22.04 -9.02
N TRP A 47 -8.56 21.40 -9.82
CA TRP A 47 -7.99 22.03 -11.02
C TRP A 47 -9.04 22.43 -12.05
N ALA A 48 -10.05 21.58 -12.28
CA ALA A 48 -11.14 21.88 -13.20
C ALA A 48 -11.92 23.12 -12.76
N LEU A 49 -12.19 23.27 -11.44
CA LEU A 49 -12.84 24.46 -10.90
C LEU A 49 -12.02 25.74 -11.08
N ILE A 50 -10.70 25.67 -10.86
CA ILE A 50 -9.80 26.81 -11.05
C ILE A 50 -9.77 27.21 -12.53
N LEU A 51 -9.61 26.24 -13.43
CA LEU A 51 -9.58 26.49 -14.87
C LEU A 51 -10.90 27.09 -15.37
N GLN A 52 -12.03 26.58 -14.91
CA GLN A 52 -13.34 27.14 -15.23
C GLN A 52 -13.44 28.61 -14.81
N GLY A 53 -12.98 28.95 -13.60
CA GLY A 53 -12.95 30.33 -13.13
C GLY A 53 -12.13 31.27 -14.02
N PHE A 54 -11.05 30.79 -14.64
CA PHE A 54 -10.25 31.58 -15.60
C PHE A 54 -10.94 31.79 -16.95
N PHE A 55 -11.85 30.90 -17.37
CA PHE A 55 -12.57 31.04 -18.64
C PHE A 55 -13.88 31.84 -18.50
N ASP A 56 -14.42 31.96 -17.30
CA ASP A 56 -15.61 32.76 -17.03
C ASP A 56 -15.30 34.26 -17.05
N LYS A 57 -15.86 34.96 -18.05
CA LYS A 57 -15.59 36.38 -18.35
C LYS A 57 -15.98 37.36 -17.23
N ASP A 58 -16.87 36.96 -16.33
CA ASP A 58 -17.38 37.79 -15.24
C ASP A 58 -16.65 37.56 -13.91
N THR A 59 -15.67 36.64 -13.88
CA THR A 59 -14.95 36.32 -12.63
C THR A 59 -13.76 37.26 -12.45
N SER A 60 -13.75 38.02 -11.35
CA SER A 60 -12.59 38.84 -10.99
C SER A 60 -11.38 37.97 -10.63
N PHE A 61 -10.19 38.43 -10.97
CA PHE A 61 -8.94 37.73 -10.63
C PHE A 61 -8.77 37.52 -9.12
N GLU A 62 -9.29 38.44 -8.28
CA GLU A 62 -9.26 38.30 -6.83
C GLU A 62 -10.09 37.10 -6.32
N ASN A 63 -11.21 36.80 -6.97
CA ASN A 63 -12.02 35.63 -6.63
C ASN A 63 -11.28 34.34 -7.01
N ILE A 64 -10.66 34.30 -8.20
CA ILE A 64 -9.85 33.15 -8.64
C ILE A 64 -8.66 32.92 -7.69
N LYS A 65 -7.98 34.00 -7.27
CA LYS A 65 -6.87 33.94 -6.32
C LYS A 65 -7.31 33.36 -4.97
N SER A 66 -8.47 33.76 -4.46
CA SER A 66 -9.03 33.23 -3.22
C SER A 66 -9.33 31.73 -3.31
N ILE A 67 -9.94 31.31 -4.43
CA ILE A 67 -10.21 29.89 -4.71
C ILE A 67 -8.90 29.10 -4.83
N LEU A 68 -7.90 29.64 -5.53
CA LEU A 68 -6.59 29.01 -5.68
C LEU A 68 -5.91 28.80 -4.33
N ILE A 69 -5.90 29.81 -3.45
CA ILE A 69 -5.33 29.68 -2.10
C ILE A 69 -6.07 28.60 -1.29
N GLY A 70 -7.40 28.59 -1.34
CA GLY A 70 -8.21 27.55 -0.69
C GLY A 70 -7.87 26.15 -1.20
N PHE A 71 -7.74 26.00 -2.51
CA PHE A 71 -7.33 24.74 -3.14
C PHE A 71 -5.90 24.33 -2.77
N CYS A 72 -4.96 25.26 -2.67
CA CYS A 72 -3.60 24.98 -2.22
C CYS A 72 -3.61 24.38 -0.80
N ILE A 73 -4.31 25.03 0.13
CA ILE A 73 -4.41 24.58 1.52
C ILE A 73 -5.05 23.18 1.57
N LEU A 74 -6.20 23.02 0.90
CA LEU A 74 -6.92 21.76 0.85
C LEU A 74 -6.07 20.62 0.26
N SER A 75 -5.34 20.90 -0.82
CA SER A 75 -4.48 19.92 -1.49
C SER A 75 -3.32 19.48 -0.60
N ILE A 76 -2.75 20.36 0.21
CA ILE A 76 -1.72 19.98 1.19
C ILE A 76 -2.29 18.99 2.21
N PHE A 77 -3.46 19.29 2.79
CA PHE A 77 -4.11 18.39 3.76
C PHE A 77 -4.47 17.04 3.14
N ILE A 78 -5.07 17.04 1.95
CA ILE A 78 -5.43 15.81 1.23
C ILE A 78 -4.17 15.01 0.86
N SER A 79 -3.10 15.67 0.41
CA SER A 79 -1.84 14.99 0.05
C SER A 79 -1.15 14.38 1.28
N ILE A 80 -1.13 15.07 2.42
CA ILE A 80 -0.58 14.53 3.67
C ILE A 80 -1.43 13.34 4.15
N GLY A 81 -2.76 13.50 4.18
CA GLY A 81 -3.68 12.45 4.61
C GLY A 81 -3.62 11.21 3.71
N GLY A 82 -3.60 11.42 2.39
CA GLY A 82 -3.43 10.38 1.39
C GLY A 82 -2.09 9.66 1.56
N TYR A 83 -0.99 10.40 1.70
CA TYR A 83 0.34 9.82 1.94
C TYR A 83 0.40 8.95 3.19
N LEU A 84 -0.11 9.44 4.32
CA LEU A 84 -0.10 8.69 5.58
C LEU A 84 -0.94 7.42 5.48
N THR A 85 -2.10 7.51 4.85
CA THR A 85 -3.01 6.37 4.65
C THR A 85 -2.38 5.33 3.72
N ASP A 86 -1.85 5.75 2.57
CA ASP A 86 -1.18 4.89 1.58
C ASP A 86 0.02 4.16 2.20
N ILE A 87 0.85 4.85 2.97
CA ILE A 87 2.00 4.24 3.67
C ILE A 87 1.56 3.20 4.70
N ASN A 88 0.48 3.46 5.45
CA ASN A 88 0.00 2.50 6.46
C ASN A 88 -0.52 1.21 5.81
N TYR A 89 -1.31 1.32 4.74
CA TYR A 89 -1.75 0.15 3.97
C TYR A 89 -0.59 -0.55 3.24
N LEU A 90 0.38 0.21 2.73
CA LEU A 90 1.58 -0.35 2.12
C LEU A 90 2.39 -1.19 3.11
N LYS A 91 2.56 -0.72 4.35
CA LYS A 91 3.22 -1.50 5.41
C LYS A 91 2.48 -2.81 5.64
N GLY A 92 1.15 -2.76 5.80
CA GLY A 92 0.31 -3.96 5.95
C GLY A 92 0.52 -4.96 4.81
N LYS A 93 0.44 -4.49 3.56
CA LYS A 93 0.68 -5.31 2.36
C LYS A 93 2.03 -6.02 2.42
N PHE A 94 3.11 -5.30 2.70
CA PHE A 94 4.46 -5.87 2.69
C PHE A 94 4.74 -6.81 3.87
N ARG A 95 4.03 -6.67 5.00
CA ARG A 95 4.06 -7.69 6.08
C ARG A 95 3.49 -9.02 5.59
N VAL A 96 2.34 -8.97 4.91
CA VAL A 96 1.71 -10.18 4.34
C VAL A 96 2.60 -10.81 3.26
N ILE A 97 3.19 -10.01 2.37
CA ILE A 97 4.13 -10.52 1.34
C ILE A 97 5.33 -11.21 1.99
N ASN A 98 5.93 -10.59 3.00
CA ASN A 98 7.11 -11.16 3.67
C ASN A 98 6.79 -12.48 4.36
N ASP A 99 5.63 -12.58 5.02
CA ASP A 99 5.22 -13.83 5.65
C ASP A 99 4.84 -14.92 4.66
N LEU A 100 4.22 -14.53 3.53
CA LEU A 100 3.96 -15.47 2.44
C LEU A 100 5.27 -16.01 1.86
N ASP A 101 6.27 -15.16 1.61
CA ASP A 101 7.60 -15.57 1.14
C ASP A 101 8.29 -16.49 2.15
N LYS A 102 8.22 -16.18 3.45
CA LYS A 102 8.72 -17.04 4.53
C LYS A 102 8.00 -18.39 4.58
N LEU A 103 6.68 -18.42 4.40
CA LEU A 103 5.88 -19.65 4.36
C LEU A 103 6.21 -20.52 3.13
N ILE A 104 6.40 -19.90 1.96
CA ILE A 104 6.84 -20.59 0.74
C ILE A 104 8.22 -21.20 0.94
N LYS A 105 9.19 -20.43 1.44
CA LYS A 105 10.54 -20.92 1.74
C LYS A 105 10.53 -22.06 2.73
N TRP A 106 9.77 -21.92 3.82
CA TRP A 106 9.61 -22.99 4.81
C TRP A 106 9.04 -24.26 4.18
N THR A 107 8.03 -24.13 3.31
CA THR A 107 7.41 -25.29 2.63
C THR A 107 8.38 -25.95 1.65
N LEU A 108 9.15 -25.17 0.89
CA LEU A 108 10.15 -25.71 -0.06
C LEU A 108 11.27 -26.45 0.66
N ILE A 109 11.79 -25.89 1.75
CA ILE A 109 12.84 -26.52 2.56
C ILE A 109 12.30 -27.81 3.18
N ASN A 110 11.17 -27.76 3.90
CA ASN A 110 10.66 -28.93 4.60
C ASN A 110 10.12 -30.00 3.64
N LYS A 111 9.59 -29.66 2.46
CA LYS A 111 9.23 -30.66 1.45
C LYS A 111 10.45 -31.37 0.87
N ALA A 112 11.63 -30.74 0.88
CA ALA A 112 12.89 -31.38 0.54
C ALA A 112 13.46 -32.23 1.69
N THR A 113 13.37 -31.77 2.95
CA THR A 113 13.95 -32.46 4.12
C THR A 113 13.08 -33.60 4.67
N VAL A 114 11.75 -33.49 4.62
CA VAL A 114 10.80 -34.52 5.12
C VAL A 114 10.85 -35.80 4.27
N SER A 115 11.46 -35.76 3.08
CA SER A 115 11.77 -36.98 2.31
C SER A 115 12.84 -37.86 2.97
N GLU A 116 13.58 -37.35 3.98
CA GLU A 116 14.63 -38.06 4.70
C GLU A 116 14.36 -38.11 6.21
N ASN A 117 13.23 -38.69 6.66
CA ASN A 117 13.02 -39.21 8.03
C ASN A 117 13.36 -38.32 9.26
N GLU A 118 13.60 -37.02 9.10
CA GLU A 118 13.93 -36.11 10.19
C GLU A 118 12.63 -35.50 10.74
N GLN A 119 12.32 -35.81 12.01
CA GLN A 119 11.18 -35.22 12.71
C GLN A 119 11.38 -33.69 12.79
N LEU A 120 10.33 -32.94 12.44
CA LEU A 120 10.31 -31.47 12.53
C LEU A 120 10.70 -31.02 13.94
N LYS A 121 11.71 -30.15 14.03
CA LYS A 121 12.13 -29.58 15.31
C LYS A 121 11.02 -28.68 15.88
N GLU A 122 10.92 -28.62 17.21
CA GLU A 122 9.91 -27.82 17.90
C GLU A 122 9.98 -26.32 17.53
N GLU A 123 11.19 -25.84 17.22
CA GLU A 123 11.43 -24.47 16.72
C GLU A 123 10.77 -24.21 15.36
N ASP A 124 10.79 -25.19 14.45
CA ASP A 124 10.17 -25.09 13.12
C ASP A 124 8.65 -25.08 13.21
N LEU A 125 8.07 -25.84 14.15
CA LEU A 125 6.64 -25.83 14.43
C LEU A 125 6.17 -24.49 15.01
N LYS A 126 6.98 -23.88 15.88
CA LYS A 126 6.70 -22.56 16.46
C LYS A 126 6.75 -21.46 15.39
N LEU A 127 7.73 -21.54 14.48
CA LEU A 127 7.84 -20.65 13.33
C LEU A 127 6.62 -20.81 12.40
N LEU A 128 6.25 -22.04 12.05
CA LEU A 128 5.08 -22.33 11.23
C LEU A 128 3.80 -21.76 11.86
N LYS A 129 3.57 -22.00 13.15
CA LYS A 129 2.41 -21.45 13.88
C LYS A 129 2.37 -19.92 13.79
N ASN A 130 3.52 -19.25 13.88
CA ASN A 130 3.60 -17.81 13.74
C ASN A 130 3.31 -17.34 12.30
N LEU A 131 3.75 -18.10 11.28
CA LEU A 131 3.45 -17.80 9.88
C LEU A 131 1.98 -18.00 9.54
N LEU A 132 1.30 -18.95 10.19
CA LEU A 132 -0.13 -19.22 10.03
C LEU A 132 -1.06 -18.21 10.73
N THR A 133 -0.53 -17.25 11.49
CA THR A 133 -1.35 -16.19 12.10
C THR A 133 -1.45 -14.96 11.20
N ASN A 134 -2.47 -14.12 11.45
CA ASN A 134 -2.73 -12.91 10.66
C ASN A 134 -1.52 -11.95 10.70
N SER A 135 -0.97 -11.73 9.52
CA SER A 135 0.26 -10.98 9.24
C SER A 135 0.04 -9.47 9.10
N GLY A 136 -1.12 -9.07 8.59
CA GLY A 136 -1.38 -7.70 8.14
C GLY A 136 -1.45 -6.69 9.29
N ASP A 137 -2.13 -7.08 10.36
CA ASP A 137 -2.40 -6.23 11.53
C ASP A 137 -1.32 -6.31 12.61
N SER A 138 -0.31 -7.16 12.40
CA SER A 138 0.80 -7.30 13.34
C SER A 138 1.69 -6.06 13.32
N GLY A 139 1.67 -5.28 14.41
CA GLY A 139 2.57 -4.14 14.58
C GLY A 139 4.06 -4.50 14.61
N THR A 140 4.39 -5.76 14.91
CA THR A 140 5.74 -6.25 15.17
C THR A 140 6.40 -6.95 13.98
N ARG A 141 5.64 -7.28 12.93
CA ARG A 141 6.20 -7.97 11.75
C ARG A 141 6.97 -7.04 10.82
N GLU A 142 8.05 -7.59 10.29
CA GLU A 142 8.94 -6.93 9.34
C GLU A 142 8.24 -6.66 8.01
N TYR A 143 8.35 -5.42 7.54
CA TYR A 143 7.81 -4.96 6.25
C TYR A 143 8.90 -4.37 5.33
N LEU A 144 10.12 -4.20 5.86
CA LEU A 144 11.22 -3.52 5.18
C LEU A 144 11.86 -4.42 4.13
N THR A 145 11.24 -4.50 2.95
CA THR A 145 11.78 -5.19 1.79
C THR A 145 12.29 -4.18 0.74
N PRO A 146 13.15 -4.59 -0.22
CA PRO A 146 13.52 -3.74 -1.35
C PRO A 146 12.29 -3.24 -2.13
N GLY A 147 11.28 -4.10 -2.33
CA GLY A 147 10.00 -3.73 -2.95
C GLY A 147 9.27 -2.62 -2.20
N TYR A 148 9.27 -2.67 -0.86
CA TYR A 148 8.68 -1.61 -0.03
C TYR A 148 9.38 -0.26 -0.25
N LYS A 149 10.72 -0.25 -0.33
CA LYS A 149 11.48 0.99 -0.56
C LYS A 149 11.13 1.63 -1.90
N THR A 150 11.01 0.81 -2.95
CA THR A 150 10.62 1.28 -4.29
C THR A 150 9.19 1.82 -4.29
N ALA A 151 8.24 1.07 -3.72
CA ALA A 151 6.84 1.51 -3.65
C ALA A 151 6.66 2.79 -2.83
N LYS A 152 7.37 2.91 -1.71
CA LYS A 152 7.40 4.13 -0.89
C LYS A 152 7.90 5.35 -1.67
N LYS A 153 8.92 5.19 -2.52
CA LYS A 153 9.42 6.27 -3.39
C LYS A 153 8.35 6.71 -4.40
N SER A 154 7.66 5.76 -5.03
CA SER A 154 6.57 6.07 -5.97
C SER A 154 5.42 6.82 -5.29
N ILE A 155 5.03 6.39 -4.09
CA ILE A 155 4.03 7.09 -3.26
C ILE A 155 4.51 8.51 -2.92
N LEU A 156 5.77 8.66 -2.50
CA LEU A 156 6.31 9.98 -2.18
C LEU A 156 6.28 10.90 -3.41
N LEU A 157 6.69 10.41 -4.58
CA LEU A 157 6.66 11.17 -5.83
C LEU A 157 5.24 11.60 -6.22
N LEU A 158 4.26 10.72 -6.03
CA LEU A 158 2.84 11.00 -6.29
C LEU A 158 2.37 12.22 -5.48
N TYR A 159 2.48 12.14 -4.15
CA TYR A 159 1.94 13.16 -3.26
C TYR A 159 2.81 14.43 -3.23
N ALA A 160 4.13 14.31 -3.27
CA ALA A 160 5.01 15.48 -3.34
C ALA A 160 4.90 16.20 -4.69
N GLY A 161 4.80 15.44 -5.79
CA GLY A 161 4.67 16.00 -7.15
C GLY A 161 3.42 16.87 -7.29
N SER A 162 2.31 16.46 -6.69
CA SER A 162 1.07 17.26 -6.66
C SER A 162 1.25 18.63 -6.00
N ILE A 163 1.92 18.68 -4.84
CA ILE A 163 2.15 19.91 -4.08
C ILE A 163 3.10 20.81 -4.86
N ILE A 164 4.17 20.22 -5.42
CA ILE A 164 5.12 20.94 -6.27
C ILE A 164 4.41 21.56 -7.47
N SER A 165 3.51 20.82 -8.13
CA SER A 165 2.78 21.33 -9.30
C SER A 165 1.91 22.55 -8.94
N ILE A 166 1.25 22.52 -7.78
CA ILE A 166 0.47 23.65 -7.27
C ILE A 166 1.38 24.85 -6.98
N LEU A 167 2.51 24.62 -6.29
CA LEU A 167 3.47 25.69 -5.97
C LEU A 167 4.04 26.34 -7.23
N LEU A 168 4.36 25.54 -8.26
CA LEU A 168 4.83 26.06 -9.54
C LEU A 168 3.80 26.98 -10.19
N VAL A 169 2.51 26.60 -10.19
CA VAL A 169 1.46 27.45 -10.75
C VAL A 169 1.29 28.75 -9.96
N VAL A 170 1.35 28.70 -8.63
CA VAL A 170 1.30 29.91 -7.80
C VAL A 170 2.49 30.83 -8.08
N LEU A 171 3.70 30.27 -8.26
CA LEU A 171 4.89 31.05 -8.60
C LEU A 171 4.80 31.68 -10.00
N LEU A 172 4.28 30.94 -10.99
CA LEU A 172 4.06 31.47 -12.34
C LEU A 172 3.03 32.59 -12.35
N LEU A 173 1.92 32.44 -11.64
CA LEU A 173 0.90 33.48 -11.54
C LEU A 173 1.43 34.76 -10.88
N ARG A 174 2.36 34.64 -9.92
CA ARG A 174 3.04 35.78 -9.30
C ARG A 174 4.00 36.53 -10.25
N GLN A 175 4.50 35.88 -11.30
CA GLN A 175 5.38 36.55 -12.28
C GLN A 175 4.61 37.30 -13.36
N ILE A 176 3.38 36.84 -13.67
CA ILE A 176 2.54 37.40 -14.74
C ILE A 176 1.74 38.61 -14.26
N TYR A 177 1.38 38.66 -12.97
CA TYR A 177 0.57 39.70 -12.33
C TYR A 177 1.32 40.34 -11.17
#